data_AF-A0A6M5JKB2-F1
#
_entry.id   AF-A0A6M5JKB2-F1
#
_cell.length_a   1.000
_cell.length_b   1.000
_cell.length_c   1.000
_cell.angle_alpha   90.00
_cell.angle_beta   90.00
_cell.angle_gamma   90.00
#
_symmetry.space_group_name_H-M   'P 1'
#
loop_
_entity.id
_entity.type
_entity.pdbx_description
1 polymer ?
#
loop_
_entity_poly.entity_id
_entity_poly.type
_entity_poly.pdbx_seq_one_letter_code
_entity_poly.pdbx_strand_id
1 'polypeptide(L)'
;MAGPTIAADPTLSLPTYTPAYEPRTVDERGLWMEADEEERLLRDSPLRIREGKLEQYVRDVLCREVGAERCQSVRVYVMEVPEFNASMLPNGCMRVLTGLLLRARSEAELASVLGHEFGHFELRHGLTGFKAERRTKDRTAWLAILGAMSRTDITDTRISLLASFYRFTRDQEAAADQMGLRYMATSGYPARTAAEVWRQAMAEQDASEIGHGRTPRHSYVSGYFDTHPTNLNRAMALEAAAARMPGGGEARADEYRAAIAPYLPRLLAAQIKTYDVGATDFILASLAAQSGWTGELLFARAELYRARGNPRDLQMASIWFRDARAAGYAAPELDRDLGLTLLRNGQADEARKALNAYLAARPDASDATMIQTLVATEQ
;
A
#
# COMPACT_ATOMS: atom_id res chain seq x y z
N MET A 1 -24.47 26.09 -23.20
CA MET A 1 -25.67 25.24 -23.08
C MET A 1 -25.49 24.37 -21.85
N ALA A 2 -26.40 24.45 -20.87
CA ALA A 2 -26.36 23.58 -19.70
C ALA A 2 -26.63 22.15 -20.16
N GLY A 3 -25.72 21.21 -19.83
CA GLY A 3 -25.93 19.78 -20.07
C GLY A 3 -27.15 19.28 -19.28
N PRO A 4 -27.76 18.16 -19.69
CA PRO A 4 -28.94 17.64 -19.02
C PRO A 4 -28.59 17.32 -17.57
N THR A 5 -29.33 17.91 -16.63
CA THR A 5 -29.35 17.51 -15.22
C THR A 5 -29.85 16.07 -15.15
N ILE A 6 -28.93 15.12 -14.94
CA ILE A 6 -29.26 13.73 -14.62
C ILE A 6 -30.03 13.77 -13.29
N ALA A 7 -31.28 13.32 -13.30
CA ALA A 7 -32.04 13.13 -12.07
C ALA A 7 -31.23 12.18 -11.15
N ALA A 8 -31.05 12.55 -9.88
CA ALA A 8 -30.31 11.73 -8.92
C ALA A 8 -30.97 10.35 -8.83
N ASP A 9 -30.24 9.30 -9.23
CA ASP A 9 -30.69 7.93 -9.04
C ASP A 9 -30.81 7.67 -7.52
N PRO A 10 -32.02 7.38 -6.99
CA PRO A 10 -32.24 7.17 -5.56
C PRO A 10 -31.45 5.99 -5.00
N THR A 11 -30.91 5.10 -5.83
CA THR A 11 -30.02 4.02 -5.40
C THR A 11 -28.59 4.48 -5.09
N LEU A 12 -28.23 5.69 -5.50
CA LEU A 12 -26.93 6.32 -5.28
C LEU A 12 -26.90 7.29 -4.09
N SER A 13 -28.05 7.54 -3.45
CA SER A 13 -28.08 8.44 -2.30
C SER A 13 -27.25 7.88 -1.16
N LEU A 14 -26.27 8.67 -0.70
CA LEU A 14 -25.56 8.39 0.54
C LEU A 14 -26.53 8.53 1.72
N PRO A 15 -26.39 7.69 2.77
CA PRO A 15 -27.15 7.88 3.99
C PRO A 15 -26.83 9.27 4.58
N THR A 16 -27.74 9.82 5.39
CA THR A 16 -27.45 11.05 6.15
C THR A 16 -26.22 10.83 7.00
N TYR A 17 -25.19 11.64 6.79
CA TYR A 17 -23.98 11.54 7.60
C TYR A 17 -24.33 11.85 9.06
N THR A 18 -23.86 10.99 9.96
CA THR A 18 -23.85 11.27 11.38
C THR A 18 -22.39 11.42 11.78
N PRO A 19 -21.98 12.55 12.41
CA PRO A 19 -20.61 12.75 12.85
C PRO A 19 -20.06 11.56 13.63
N ALA A 20 -18.73 11.38 13.60
CA ALA A 20 -18.03 10.35 14.36
C ALA A 20 -18.65 10.20 15.75
N TYR A 21 -19.23 9.02 16.02
CA TYR A 21 -20.12 8.84 17.17
C TYR A 21 -19.31 8.78 18.46
N GLU A 22 -19.73 9.50 19.49
CA GLU A 22 -19.15 9.31 20.82
C GLU A 22 -19.53 7.92 21.38
N PRO A 23 -18.59 7.14 21.93
CA PRO A 23 -18.84 5.78 22.39
C PRO A 23 -19.80 5.75 23.58
N ARG A 24 -20.97 5.09 23.44
CA ARG A 24 -22.04 5.10 24.47
C ARG A 24 -22.07 3.83 25.31
N THR A 25 -21.77 2.69 24.71
CA THR A 25 -21.78 1.39 25.37
C THR A 25 -20.41 1.00 25.92
N VAL A 26 -20.36 0.01 26.81
CA VAL A 26 -19.10 -0.54 27.33
C VAL A 26 -18.24 -1.09 26.19
N ASP A 27 -18.87 -1.76 25.21
CA ASP A 27 -18.18 -2.33 24.06
C ASP A 27 -17.59 -1.23 23.17
N GLU A 28 -18.34 -0.17 22.90
CA GLU A 28 -17.85 0.97 22.12
C GLU A 28 -16.70 1.70 22.82
N ARG A 29 -16.80 1.93 24.13
CA ARG A 29 -15.70 2.56 24.90
C ARG A 29 -14.45 1.70 24.93
N GLY A 30 -14.61 0.38 25.09
CA GLY A 30 -13.48 -0.55 25.05
C GLY A 30 -12.78 -0.52 23.70
N LEU A 31 -13.54 -0.64 22.61
CA LEU A 31 -13.00 -0.58 21.26
C LEU A 31 -12.32 0.77 20.95
N TRP A 32 -12.88 1.88 21.43
CA TRP A 32 -12.26 3.21 21.28
C TRP A 32 -10.95 3.32 22.04
N MET A 33 -10.87 2.78 23.26
CA MET A 33 -9.63 2.74 24.03
C MET A 33 -8.52 2.00 23.26
N GLU A 34 -8.85 0.88 22.61
CA GLU A 34 -7.87 0.17 21.77
C GLU A 34 -7.49 0.97 20.54
N ALA A 35 -8.45 1.65 19.91
CA ALA A 35 -8.17 2.50 18.76
C ALA A 35 -7.26 3.70 19.12
N ASP A 36 -7.45 4.28 20.31
CA ASP A 36 -6.64 5.40 20.79
C ASP A 36 -5.19 4.97 21.10
N GLU A 37 -4.99 3.80 21.69
CA GLU A 37 -3.64 3.25 21.91
C GLU A 37 -2.96 2.89 20.59
N GLU A 38 -3.67 2.26 19.65
CA GLU A 38 -3.13 1.99 18.32
C GLU A 38 -2.77 3.26 17.55
N GLU A 39 -3.63 4.28 17.60
CA GLU A 39 -3.29 5.58 17.02
C GLU A 39 -2.05 6.20 17.68
N ARG A 40 -1.90 6.08 19.00
CA ARG A 40 -0.70 6.53 19.72
C ARG A 40 0.55 5.86 19.17
N LEU A 41 0.51 4.54 18.98
CA LEU A 41 1.63 3.76 18.43
C LEU A 41 1.94 4.16 16.98
N LEU A 42 0.92 4.36 16.14
CA LEU A 42 1.12 4.81 14.75
C LEU A 42 1.72 6.21 14.69
N ARG A 43 1.22 7.14 15.50
CA ARG A 43 1.69 8.53 15.55
C ARG A 43 3.16 8.61 15.94
N ASP A 44 3.58 7.78 16.90
CA ASP A 44 4.92 7.79 17.49
C ASP A 44 5.90 6.83 16.77
N SER A 45 5.41 6.02 15.81
CA SER A 45 6.19 5.01 15.10
C SER A 45 7.32 5.59 14.23
N PRO A 46 8.49 4.95 14.15
CA PRO A 46 9.55 5.32 13.22
C PRO A 46 9.20 5.00 11.76
N LEU A 47 8.22 4.12 11.53
CA LEU A 47 7.75 3.78 10.18
C LEU A 47 6.83 4.85 9.58
N ARG A 48 6.36 5.82 10.37
CA ARG A 48 5.50 6.89 9.86
C ARG A 48 6.29 7.84 8.95
N ILE A 49 5.81 8.05 7.73
CA ILE A 49 6.34 9.06 6.81
C ILE A 49 5.79 10.42 7.21
N ARG A 50 6.64 11.25 7.83
CA ARG A 50 6.27 12.60 8.30
C ARG A 50 6.65 13.69 7.30
N GLU A 51 7.52 13.36 6.36
CA GLU A 51 8.13 14.32 5.45
C GLU A 51 7.19 14.67 4.30
N GLY A 52 7.29 15.92 3.84
CA GLY A 52 6.55 16.39 2.66
C GLY A 52 5.06 16.60 2.93
N LYS A 53 4.23 16.30 1.92
CA LYS A 53 2.77 16.53 1.93
C LYS A 53 1.97 15.24 1.68
N LEU A 54 2.56 14.06 1.89
CA LEU A 54 1.93 12.79 1.53
C LEU A 54 0.66 12.51 2.33
N GLU A 55 0.69 12.65 3.66
CA GLU A 55 -0.51 12.47 4.51
C GLU A 55 -1.62 13.47 4.14
N GLN A 56 -1.27 14.71 3.82
CA GLN A 56 -2.23 15.72 3.36
C GLN A 56 -2.81 15.35 2.00
N TYR A 57 -1.99 14.90 1.04
CA TYR A 57 -2.48 14.45 -0.26
C TYR A 57 -3.48 13.32 -0.11
N VAL A 58 -3.14 12.27 0.65
CA VAL A 58 -4.03 11.13 0.91
C VAL A 58 -5.33 11.59 1.60
N ARG A 59 -5.25 12.53 2.54
CA ARG A 59 -6.43 13.15 3.16
C ARG A 59 -7.29 13.90 2.14
N ASP A 60 -6.69 14.66 1.24
CA ASP A 60 -7.41 15.41 0.20
C ASP A 60 -8.15 14.47 -0.76
N VAL A 61 -7.53 13.34 -1.11
CA VAL A 61 -8.16 12.27 -1.90
C VAL A 61 -9.37 11.71 -1.16
N LEU A 62 -9.22 11.36 0.12
CA LEU A 62 -10.34 10.90 0.94
C LEU A 62 -11.46 11.95 1.02
N CYS A 63 -11.12 13.22 1.27
CA CYS A 63 -12.11 14.29 1.38
C CYS A 63 -12.88 14.51 0.07
N ARG A 64 -12.24 14.34 -1.08
CA ARG A 64 -12.95 14.36 -2.36
C ARG A 64 -13.87 13.14 -2.51
N GLU A 65 -13.41 11.98 -2.08
CA GLU A 65 -14.16 10.73 -2.20
C GLU A 65 -15.42 10.69 -1.33
N VAL A 66 -15.28 10.94 -0.03
CA VAL A 66 -16.39 10.81 0.93
C VAL A 66 -17.10 12.14 1.20
N GLY A 67 -16.53 13.25 0.76
CA GLY A 67 -17.04 14.59 1.03
C GLY A 67 -16.48 15.22 2.31
N ALA A 68 -16.47 16.56 2.34
CA ALA A 68 -15.81 17.35 3.39
C ALA A 68 -16.36 17.09 4.80
N GLU A 69 -17.68 16.95 4.94
CA GLU A 69 -18.33 16.69 6.22
C GLU A 69 -17.89 15.34 6.82
N ARG A 70 -17.85 14.30 5.97
CA ARG A 70 -17.42 12.95 6.33
C ARG A 70 -15.94 12.88 6.67
N CYS A 71 -15.09 13.55 5.91
CA CYS A 71 -13.65 13.46 6.10
C CYS A 71 -13.12 14.32 7.26
N GLN A 72 -13.90 15.28 7.76
CA GLN A 72 -13.45 16.28 8.73
C GLN A 72 -12.82 15.64 9.97
N SER A 73 -13.43 14.57 10.50
CA SER A 73 -12.98 13.87 11.70
C SER A 73 -11.85 12.86 11.48
N VAL A 74 -11.48 12.58 10.23
CA VAL A 74 -10.48 11.55 9.93
C VAL A 74 -9.07 12.07 10.23
N ARG A 75 -8.16 11.22 10.67
CA ARG A 75 -6.73 11.55 10.81
C ARG A 75 -5.94 10.52 10.04
N VAL A 76 -5.18 10.94 9.04
CA VAL A 76 -4.45 10.03 8.14
C VAL A 76 -3.01 9.88 8.59
N TYR A 77 -2.56 8.63 8.69
CA TYR A 77 -1.17 8.27 8.98
C TYR A 77 -0.65 7.35 7.87
N VAL A 78 0.45 7.74 7.22
CA VAL A 78 1.09 6.93 6.17
C VAL A 78 2.29 6.20 6.73
N MET A 79 2.27 4.87 6.63
CA MET A 79 3.28 3.98 7.22
C MET A 79 4.11 3.33 6.12
N GLU A 80 5.44 3.42 6.24
CA GLU A 80 6.41 2.76 5.37
C GLU A 80 6.42 1.25 5.59
N VAL A 81 5.40 0.61 5.04
CA VAL A 81 5.21 -0.83 5.00
C VAL A 81 4.87 -1.20 3.55
N PRO A 82 5.61 -2.12 2.90
CA PRO A 82 5.46 -2.42 1.48
C PRO A 82 4.22 -3.26 1.15
N GLU A 83 3.41 -3.61 2.15
CA GLU A 83 2.16 -4.33 1.99
C GLU A 83 1.05 -3.45 1.39
N PHE A 84 0.28 -4.02 0.46
CA PHE A 84 -0.95 -3.40 -0.04
C PHE A 84 -2.00 -3.42 1.06
N ASN A 85 -2.23 -2.29 1.76
CA ASN A 85 -3.29 -2.21 2.75
C ASN A 85 -3.64 -0.76 3.14
N ALA A 86 -4.88 -0.56 3.59
CA ALA A 86 -5.33 0.59 4.35
C ALA A 86 -6.37 0.11 5.36
N SER A 87 -6.55 0.84 6.46
CA SER A 87 -7.52 0.46 7.49
C SER A 87 -8.01 1.69 8.24
N MET A 88 -9.26 1.68 8.67
CA MET A 88 -9.84 2.76 9.46
C MET A 88 -10.26 2.28 10.86
N LEU A 89 -9.72 2.95 11.88
CA LEU A 89 -10.03 2.74 13.28
C LEU A 89 -11.34 3.47 13.66
N PRO A 90 -12.07 2.96 14.66
CA PRO A 90 -13.37 3.49 15.07
C PRO A 90 -13.32 4.89 15.71
N ASN A 91 -12.14 5.38 16.09
CA ASN A 91 -11.94 6.74 16.58
C ASN A 91 -11.66 7.76 15.43
N GLY A 92 -11.67 7.31 14.17
CA GLY A 92 -11.41 8.14 12.99
C GLY A 92 -9.94 8.17 12.53
N CYS A 93 -9.05 7.39 13.14
CA CYS A 93 -7.69 7.22 12.65
C CYS A 93 -7.68 6.30 11.41
N MET A 94 -7.19 6.81 10.28
CA MET A 94 -6.97 6.05 9.05
C MET A 94 -5.47 5.78 8.88
N ARG A 95 -5.12 4.51 8.77
CA ARG A 95 -3.76 4.05 8.48
C ARG A 95 -3.67 3.64 7.02
N VAL A 96 -2.69 4.16 6.30
CA VAL A 96 -2.40 3.80 4.90
C VAL A 96 -0.99 3.24 4.82
N LEU A 97 -0.82 2.04 4.28
CA LEU A 97 0.49 1.45 4.08
C LEU A 97 1.05 1.87 2.71
N THR A 98 2.34 2.15 2.64
CA THR A 98 2.97 2.60 1.39
C THR A 98 2.87 1.59 0.25
N GLY A 99 2.69 0.30 0.54
CA GLY A 99 2.45 -0.69 -0.50
C GLY A 99 1.16 -0.46 -1.27
N LEU A 100 0.13 0.16 -0.66
CA LEU A 100 -1.06 0.65 -1.39
C LEU A 100 -0.65 1.74 -2.38
N LEU A 101 0.13 2.72 -1.93
CA LEU A 101 0.55 3.86 -2.74
C LEU A 101 1.46 3.46 -3.91
N LEU A 102 2.25 2.39 -3.76
CA LEU A 102 3.07 1.86 -4.84
C LEU A 102 2.24 1.15 -5.93
N ARG A 103 1.05 0.64 -5.58
CA ARG A 103 0.21 -0.19 -6.45
C ARG A 103 -0.93 0.57 -7.11
N ALA A 104 -1.48 1.61 -6.48
CA ALA A 104 -2.49 2.44 -7.13
C ALA A 104 -1.90 3.17 -8.35
N ARG A 105 -2.71 3.28 -9.42
CA ARG A 105 -2.34 3.88 -10.72
C ARG A 105 -2.95 5.25 -10.94
N SER A 106 -3.90 5.61 -10.10
CA SER A 106 -4.62 6.87 -10.20
C SER A 106 -5.19 7.28 -8.86
N GLU A 107 -5.58 8.55 -8.76
CA GLU A 107 -6.24 9.08 -7.58
C GLU A 107 -7.58 8.38 -7.32
N ALA A 108 -8.29 8.01 -8.40
CA ALA A 108 -9.53 7.24 -8.33
C ALA A 108 -9.33 5.80 -7.81
N GLU A 109 -8.21 5.16 -8.11
CA GLU A 109 -7.89 3.85 -7.53
C GLU A 109 -7.60 3.98 -6.04
N LEU A 110 -6.78 4.95 -5.63
CA LEU A 110 -6.56 5.25 -4.21
C LEU A 110 -7.88 5.57 -3.50
N ALA A 111 -8.68 6.48 -4.06
CA ALA A 111 -9.99 6.87 -3.54
C ALA A 111 -10.91 5.66 -3.33
N SER A 112 -10.95 4.72 -4.27
CA SER A 112 -11.80 3.53 -4.15
C SER A 112 -11.47 2.68 -2.91
N VAL A 113 -10.18 2.54 -2.58
CA VAL A 113 -9.73 1.82 -1.37
C VAL A 113 -10.06 2.64 -0.12
N LEU A 114 -9.79 3.94 -0.12
CA LEU A 114 -10.08 4.80 1.03
C LEU A 114 -11.59 4.91 1.32
N GLY A 115 -12.42 4.98 0.27
CA GLY A 115 -13.87 4.99 0.35
C GLY A 115 -14.43 3.66 0.87
N HIS A 116 -13.84 2.53 0.47
CA HIS A 116 -14.14 1.20 1.03
C HIS A 116 -13.87 1.14 2.54
N GLU A 117 -12.67 1.56 2.97
CA GLU A 117 -12.31 1.61 4.40
C GLU A 117 -13.21 2.55 5.19
N PHE A 118 -13.54 3.71 4.62
CA PHE A 118 -14.49 4.64 5.23
C PHE A 118 -15.90 4.04 5.31
N GLY A 119 -16.29 3.20 4.35
CA GLY A 119 -17.54 2.42 4.40
C GLY A 119 -17.59 1.48 5.61
N HIS A 120 -16.51 0.74 5.89
CA HIS A 120 -16.40 -0.08 7.11
C HIS A 120 -16.53 0.76 8.39
N PHE A 121 -15.94 1.95 8.40
CA PHE A 121 -16.02 2.89 9.52
C PHE A 121 -17.42 3.43 9.73
N GLU A 122 -18.07 3.95 8.68
CA GLU A 122 -19.43 4.53 8.76
C GLU A 122 -20.47 3.48 9.15
N LEU A 123 -20.32 2.24 8.65
CA LEU A 123 -21.17 1.10 9.00
C LEU A 123 -20.80 0.42 10.33
N ARG A 124 -19.75 0.90 11.01
CA ARG A 124 -19.27 0.39 12.31
C ARG A 124 -18.95 -1.10 12.31
N HIS A 125 -18.43 -1.63 11.21
CA HIS A 125 -18.16 -3.07 11.07
C HIS A 125 -17.15 -3.60 12.11
N GLY A 126 -16.17 -2.81 12.52
CA GLY A 126 -15.20 -3.19 13.56
C GLY A 126 -15.83 -3.43 14.95
N LEU A 127 -16.94 -2.75 15.27
CA LEU A 127 -17.67 -2.97 16.52
C LEU A 127 -18.30 -4.36 16.57
N THR A 128 -18.76 -4.87 15.43
CA THR A 128 -19.30 -6.23 15.32
C THR A 128 -18.22 -7.28 15.59
N GLY A 129 -17.02 -7.11 15.01
CA GLY A 129 -15.87 -8.00 15.24
C GLY A 129 -15.41 -7.99 16.69
N PHE A 130 -15.27 -6.80 17.28
CA PHE A 130 -14.92 -6.64 18.69
C PHE A 130 -15.91 -7.32 19.64
N LYS A 131 -17.22 -7.17 19.39
CA LYS A 131 -18.28 -7.84 20.17
C LYS A 131 -18.22 -9.35 20.05
N ALA A 132 -17.93 -9.88 18.86
CA ALA A 132 -17.79 -11.31 18.64
C ALA A 132 -16.60 -11.87 19.43
N GLU A 133 -15.43 -11.23 19.36
CA GLU A 133 -14.25 -11.68 20.08
C GLU A 133 -14.43 -11.62 21.60
N ARG A 134 -15.03 -10.54 22.12
CA ARG A 134 -15.34 -10.42 23.56
C ARG A 134 -16.28 -11.50 24.06
N ARG A 135 -17.24 -11.95 23.24
CA ARG A 135 -18.17 -13.03 23.61
C ARG A 135 -17.50 -14.40 23.63
N THR A 136 -16.52 -14.61 22.76
CA THR A 136 -15.81 -15.88 22.61
C THR A 136 -14.77 -16.08 23.72
N LYS A 137 -14.23 -14.99 24.29
CA LYS A 137 -13.26 -15.03 25.40
C LYS A 137 -13.94 -15.00 26.75
N ASP A 138 -13.40 -15.74 27.71
CA ASP A 138 -13.86 -15.60 29.09
C ASP A 138 -13.51 -14.20 29.65
N ARG A 139 -14.23 -13.78 30.69
CA ARG A 139 -14.09 -12.44 31.28
C ARG A 139 -12.68 -12.16 31.82
N THR A 140 -11.99 -13.18 32.32
CA THR A 140 -10.65 -13.07 32.91
C THR A 140 -9.60 -12.90 31.81
N ALA A 141 -9.69 -13.66 30.73
CA ALA A 141 -8.88 -13.53 29.53
C ALA A 141 -9.07 -12.16 28.87
N TRP A 142 -10.32 -11.68 28.79
CA TRP A 142 -10.61 -10.35 28.26
C TRP A 142 -10.03 -9.23 29.13
N LEU A 143 -10.14 -9.32 30.46
CA LEU A 143 -9.54 -8.35 31.39
C LEU A 143 -8.01 -8.37 31.36
N ALA A 144 -7.41 -9.56 31.21
CA ALA A 144 -5.96 -9.70 31.06
C ALA A 144 -5.46 -9.12 29.74
N ILE A 145 -6.26 -9.16 28.67
CA ILE A 145 -5.97 -8.48 27.40
C ILE A 145 -6.02 -6.96 27.58
N LEU A 146 -7.07 -6.42 28.20
CA LEU A 146 -7.19 -4.98 28.46
C LEU A 146 -6.05 -4.46 29.35
N GLY A 147 -5.70 -5.18 30.41
CA GLY A 147 -4.54 -4.87 31.26
C GLY A 147 -3.21 -5.05 30.52
N ALA A 148 -3.14 -6.09 29.69
CA ALA A 148 -2.23 -6.33 28.58
C ALA A 148 -1.84 -5.03 27.91
N MET A 149 -2.83 -4.38 27.31
CA MET A 149 -2.73 -3.26 26.37
C MET A 149 -2.31 -1.93 27.01
N SER A 150 -2.43 -1.79 28.32
CA SER A 150 -1.90 -0.63 29.07
C SER A 150 -0.36 -0.57 29.17
N ARG A 151 0.34 -1.65 28.78
CA ARG A 151 1.81 -1.72 28.81
C ARG A 151 2.39 -1.22 27.47
N THR A 152 3.59 -0.65 27.46
CA THR A 152 4.19 -0.05 26.24
C THR A 152 4.77 -1.05 25.23
N ASP A 153 4.78 -2.35 25.54
CA ASP A 153 5.40 -3.35 24.68
C ASP A 153 4.42 -3.86 23.62
N ILE A 154 4.73 -3.60 22.34
CA ILE A 154 4.06 -4.22 21.20
C ILE A 154 4.49 -5.70 21.17
N THR A 155 3.59 -6.60 21.56
CA THR A 155 3.80 -8.05 21.43
C THR A 155 3.02 -8.58 20.23
N ASP A 156 3.51 -9.64 19.57
CA ASP A 156 2.82 -10.31 18.45
C ASP A 156 1.36 -10.67 18.78
N THR A 157 1.08 -10.95 20.05
CA THR A 157 -0.27 -11.24 20.56
C THR A 157 -1.24 -10.07 20.41
N ARG A 158 -0.78 -8.81 20.56
CA ARG A 158 -1.64 -7.62 20.39
C ARG A 158 -1.98 -7.38 18.92
N ILE A 159 -0.97 -7.46 18.05
CA ILE A 159 -1.15 -7.28 16.59
C ILE A 159 -2.13 -8.33 16.05
N SER A 160 -1.98 -9.59 16.46
CA SER A 160 -2.87 -10.68 16.04
C SER A 160 -4.30 -10.48 16.54
N LEU A 161 -4.48 -9.98 17.77
CA LEU A 161 -5.80 -9.68 18.32
C LEU A 161 -6.49 -8.54 17.58
N LEU A 162 -5.78 -7.45 17.32
CA LEU A 162 -6.34 -6.31 16.60
C LEU A 162 -6.73 -6.70 15.18
N ALA A 163 -5.86 -7.45 14.50
CA ALA A 163 -6.16 -7.99 13.17
C ALA A 163 -7.44 -8.86 13.17
N SER A 164 -7.75 -9.57 14.26
CA SER A 164 -8.98 -10.37 14.35
C SER A 164 -10.25 -9.53 14.43
N PHE A 165 -10.21 -8.33 15.02
CA PHE A 165 -11.36 -7.40 15.05
C PHE A 165 -11.70 -6.85 13.66
N TYR A 166 -10.70 -6.75 12.79
CA TYR A 166 -10.81 -6.20 11.44
C TYR A 166 -10.87 -7.27 10.35
N ARG A 167 -11.17 -8.52 10.71
CA ARG A 167 -11.56 -9.55 9.73
C ARG A 167 -13.06 -9.48 9.52
N PHE A 168 -13.47 -8.96 8.37
CA PHE A 168 -14.88 -8.72 8.08
C PHE A 168 -15.57 -9.92 7.41
N THR A 169 -16.88 -10.04 7.63
CA THR A 169 -17.69 -11.06 6.96
C THR A 169 -17.95 -10.68 5.50
N ARG A 170 -18.37 -11.66 4.68
CA ARG A 170 -18.74 -11.41 3.28
C ARG A 170 -19.84 -10.36 3.12
N ASP A 171 -20.81 -10.33 4.04
CA ASP A 171 -21.89 -9.33 4.02
C ASP A 171 -21.38 -7.93 4.38
N GLN A 172 -20.43 -7.83 5.32
CA GLN A 172 -19.79 -6.56 5.66
C GLN A 172 -18.96 -6.02 4.50
N GLU A 173 -18.18 -6.89 3.84
CA GLU A 173 -17.44 -6.51 2.63
C GLU A 173 -18.38 -6.06 1.51
N ALA A 174 -19.47 -6.78 1.25
CA ALA A 174 -20.44 -6.39 0.23
C ALA A 174 -21.13 -5.04 0.54
N ALA A 175 -21.40 -4.76 1.81
CA ALA A 175 -21.95 -3.48 2.24
C ALA A 175 -20.94 -2.33 2.11
N ALA A 176 -19.66 -2.57 2.44
CA ALA A 176 -18.58 -1.62 2.25
C ALA A 176 -18.30 -1.36 0.76
N ASP A 177 -18.28 -2.41 -0.08
CA ASP A 177 -18.16 -2.30 -1.54
C ASP A 177 -19.27 -1.40 -2.11
N GLN A 178 -20.53 -1.62 -1.71
CA GLN A 178 -21.65 -0.78 -2.16
C GLN A 178 -21.53 0.66 -1.69
N MET A 179 -21.10 0.89 -0.44
CA MET A 179 -20.92 2.24 0.09
C MET A 179 -19.77 2.97 -0.61
N GLY A 180 -18.64 2.29 -0.86
CA GLY A 180 -17.51 2.80 -1.64
C GLY A 180 -17.92 3.17 -3.06
N LEU A 181 -18.68 2.32 -3.76
CA LEU A 181 -19.18 2.66 -5.10
C LEU A 181 -20.11 3.88 -5.10
N ARG A 182 -20.91 4.08 -4.05
CA ARG A 182 -21.73 5.30 -3.91
C ARG A 182 -20.86 6.53 -3.70
N TYR A 183 -19.81 6.45 -2.88
CA TYR A 183 -18.84 7.54 -2.74
C TYR A 183 -18.23 7.91 -4.09
N MET A 184 -17.68 6.92 -4.81
CA MET A 184 -17.13 7.10 -6.16
C MET A 184 -18.13 7.78 -7.12
N ALA A 185 -19.39 7.33 -7.10
CA ALA A 185 -20.44 7.91 -7.93
C ALA A 185 -20.72 9.38 -7.58
N THR A 186 -20.63 9.76 -6.31
CA THR A 186 -20.87 11.14 -5.84
C THR A 186 -19.65 12.05 -5.92
N SER A 187 -18.43 11.51 -5.79
CA SER A 187 -17.17 12.24 -5.85
C SER A 187 -16.75 12.59 -7.28
N GLY A 188 -17.35 11.90 -8.26
CA GLY A 188 -17.04 12.04 -9.67
C GLY A 188 -15.84 11.20 -10.11
N TYR A 189 -15.34 10.28 -9.30
CA TYR A 189 -14.34 9.31 -9.76
C TYR A 189 -14.97 8.17 -10.57
N PRO A 190 -14.25 7.57 -11.53
CA PRO A 190 -14.76 6.42 -12.26
C PRO A 190 -14.91 5.19 -11.37
N ALA A 191 -16.15 4.81 -11.04
CA ALA A 191 -16.43 3.65 -10.20
C ALA A 191 -15.77 2.32 -10.66
N ARG A 192 -15.48 2.19 -11.97
CA ARG A 192 -14.76 1.04 -12.53
C ARG A 192 -13.37 0.80 -11.92
N THR A 193 -12.71 1.85 -11.41
CA THR A 193 -11.37 1.73 -10.82
C THR A 193 -11.37 0.85 -9.58
N ALA A 194 -12.48 0.79 -8.85
CA ALA A 194 -12.63 -0.12 -7.72
C ALA A 194 -12.38 -1.58 -8.16
N ALA A 195 -12.99 -2.02 -9.25
CA ALA A 195 -12.77 -3.38 -9.79
C ALA A 195 -11.36 -3.55 -10.38
N GLU A 196 -10.76 -2.50 -10.95
CA GLU A 196 -9.39 -2.52 -11.48
C GLU A 196 -8.37 -2.81 -10.36
N VAL A 197 -8.52 -2.18 -9.19
CA VAL A 197 -7.66 -2.42 -8.02
C VAL A 197 -7.67 -3.90 -7.62
N TRP A 198 -8.86 -4.51 -7.53
CA TRP A 198 -8.99 -5.93 -7.17
C TRP A 198 -8.32 -6.86 -8.18
N ARG A 199 -8.53 -6.62 -9.48
CA ARG A 199 -7.88 -7.41 -10.52
C ARG A 199 -6.36 -7.29 -10.48
N GLN A 200 -5.83 -6.10 -10.23
CA GLN A 200 -4.39 -5.88 -10.09
C GLN A 200 -3.83 -6.64 -8.88
N ALA A 201 -4.49 -6.59 -7.73
CA ALA A 201 -4.07 -7.32 -6.53
C ALA A 201 -4.09 -8.85 -6.72
N MET A 202 -5.11 -9.38 -7.40
CA MET A 202 -5.17 -10.82 -7.73
C MET A 202 -4.04 -11.24 -8.69
N ALA A 203 -3.82 -10.46 -9.76
CA ALA A 203 -2.76 -10.74 -10.73
C ALA A 203 -1.36 -10.65 -10.11
N GLU A 204 -1.15 -9.73 -9.17
CA GLU A 204 0.10 -9.64 -8.40
C GLU A 204 0.32 -10.89 -7.55
N GLN A 205 -0.71 -11.39 -6.86
CA GLN A 205 -0.59 -12.60 -6.06
C GLN A 205 -0.32 -13.84 -6.93
N ASP A 206 -0.92 -13.91 -8.12
CA ASP A 206 -0.61 -14.97 -9.09
C ASP A 206 0.85 -14.87 -9.56
N ALA A 207 1.36 -13.65 -9.80
CA ALA A 207 2.76 -13.42 -10.16
C ALA A 207 3.72 -13.81 -9.03
N SER A 208 3.37 -13.54 -7.77
CA SER A 208 4.09 -14.01 -6.58
C SER A 208 4.23 -15.53 -6.55
N GLU A 209 3.10 -16.26 -6.69
CA GLU A 209 3.11 -17.72 -6.67
C GLU A 209 3.96 -18.29 -7.82
N ILE A 210 3.84 -17.73 -9.03
CA ILE A 210 4.67 -18.10 -10.18
C ILE A 210 6.16 -17.84 -9.88
N GLY A 211 6.48 -16.69 -9.29
CA GLY A 211 7.84 -16.32 -8.87
C GLY A 211 8.44 -17.29 -7.85
N HIS A 212 7.61 -17.89 -7.02
CA HIS A 212 7.98 -18.95 -6.06
C HIS A 212 7.96 -20.36 -6.66
N GLY A 213 7.75 -20.51 -7.97
CA GLY A 213 7.68 -21.81 -8.65
C GLY A 213 6.43 -22.61 -8.29
N ARG A 214 5.37 -21.94 -7.84
CA ARG A 214 4.07 -22.53 -7.48
C ARG A 214 3.04 -22.24 -8.55
N THR A 215 2.05 -23.11 -8.66
CA THR A 215 0.88 -22.87 -9.51
C THR A 215 -0.11 -21.97 -8.77
N PRO A 216 -0.59 -20.87 -9.38
CA PRO A 216 -1.64 -20.04 -8.79
C PRO A 216 -2.88 -20.87 -8.43
N ARG A 217 -3.27 -20.80 -7.16
CA ARG A 217 -4.46 -21.52 -6.66
C ARG A 217 -5.74 -20.68 -6.74
N HIS A 218 -5.63 -19.41 -7.12
CA HIS A 218 -6.71 -18.41 -7.10
C HIS A 218 -7.45 -18.35 -5.74
N SER A 219 -6.70 -18.57 -4.66
CA SER A 219 -7.15 -18.44 -3.27
C SER A 219 -6.32 -17.34 -2.61
N TYR A 220 -6.95 -16.18 -2.40
CA TYR A 220 -6.29 -14.97 -1.92
C TYR A 220 -6.55 -14.83 -0.41
N VAL A 221 -5.50 -14.98 0.42
CA VAL A 221 -5.60 -15.09 1.88
C VAL A 221 -4.48 -14.37 2.65
N SER A 222 -3.67 -13.54 1.99
CA SER A 222 -2.56 -12.81 2.61
C SER A 222 -2.67 -11.30 2.39
N GLY A 223 -2.06 -10.51 3.28
CA GLY A 223 -2.06 -9.05 3.21
C GLY A 223 -3.47 -8.45 3.31
N TYR A 224 -3.85 -7.59 2.37
CA TYR A 224 -5.19 -7.02 2.24
C TYR A 224 -6.30 -8.08 2.33
N PHE A 225 -6.09 -9.27 1.74
CA PHE A 225 -7.11 -10.31 1.69
C PHE A 225 -7.33 -11.05 3.02
N ASP A 226 -6.44 -10.87 4.00
CA ASP A 226 -6.61 -11.46 5.34
C ASP A 226 -7.66 -10.71 6.17
N THR A 227 -7.70 -9.39 6.00
CA THR A 227 -8.68 -8.48 6.63
C THR A 227 -9.93 -8.30 5.78
N HIS A 228 -9.77 -8.37 4.45
CA HIS A 228 -10.85 -8.28 3.46
C HIS A 228 -10.94 -9.57 2.64
N PRO A 229 -11.56 -10.65 3.17
CA PRO A 229 -11.69 -11.91 2.44
C PRO A 229 -12.31 -11.69 1.06
N THR A 230 -11.68 -12.27 0.04
CA THR A 230 -12.14 -12.14 -1.35
C THR A 230 -12.35 -13.50 -2.01
N ASN A 231 -13.04 -13.47 -3.14
CA ASN A 231 -13.09 -14.55 -4.12
C ASN A 231 -13.44 -13.95 -5.49
N LEU A 232 -13.30 -14.76 -6.55
CA LEU A 232 -13.65 -14.34 -7.90
C LEU A 232 -15.08 -13.79 -8.01
N ASN A 233 -16.04 -14.36 -7.26
CA ASN A 233 -17.43 -13.89 -7.28
C ASN A 233 -17.58 -12.47 -6.73
N ARG A 234 -16.84 -12.10 -5.68
CA ARG A 234 -16.84 -10.72 -5.13
C ARG A 234 -16.29 -9.73 -6.15
N ALA A 235 -15.15 -10.06 -6.78
CA ALA A 235 -14.56 -9.22 -7.81
C ALA A 235 -15.52 -9.00 -9.00
N MET A 236 -16.18 -10.07 -9.47
CA MET A 236 -17.20 -10.00 -10.52
C MET A 236 -18.43 -9.19 -10.10
N ALA A 237 -18.89 -9.34 -8.85
CA ALA A 237 -20.04 -8.61 -8.33
C ALA A 237 -19.74 -7.11 -8.22
N LEU A 238 -18.54 -6.75 -7.76
CA LEU A 238 -18.07 -5.37 -7.70
C LEU A 238 -17.97 -4.77 -9.11
N GLU A 239 -17.40 -5.49 -10.07
CA GLU A 239 -17.32 -5.06 -11.47
C GLU A 239 -18.71 -4.82 -12.07
N ALA A 240 -19.64 -5.75 -11.89
CA ALA A 240 -21.00 -5.61 -12.36
C ALA A 240 -21.75 -4.45 -11.67
N ALA A 241 -21.46 -4.18 -10.39
CA ALA A 241 -22.03 -3.05 -9.67
C ALA A 241 -21.43 -1.72 -10.13
N ALA A 242 -20.12 -1.64 -10.31
CA ALA A 242 -19.42 -0.46 -10.83
C ALA A 242 -19.90 -0.09 -12.24
N ALA A 243 -20.17 -1.07 -13.11
CA ALA A 243 -20.69 -0.85 -14.44
C ALA A 243 -22.11 -0.23 -14.47
N ARG A 244 -22.86 -0.31 -13.37
CA ARG A 244 -24.18 0.31 -13.22
C ARG A 244 -24.12 1.73 -12.62
N MET A 245 -22.96 2.13 -12.09
CA MET A 245 -22.78 3.49 -11.57
C MET A 245 -22.72 4.49 -12.74
N PRO A 246 -23.12 5.76 -12.52
CA PRO A 246 -22.96 6.80 -13.53
C PRO A 246 -21.52 6.87 -14.03
N GLY A 247 -21.34 7.27 -15.29
CA GLY A 247 -20.01 7.53 -15.83
C GLY A 247 -19.30 8.59 -14.98
N GLY A 248 -18.20 8.21 -14.34
CA GLY A 248 -17.35 9.13 -13.58
C GLY A 248 -16.52 10.04 -14.49
N GLY A 249 -15.92 11.06 -13.89
CA GLY A 249 -14.98 12.00 -14.50
C GLY A 249 -13.58 11.41 -14.72
N GLU A 250 -12.53 12.20 -14.51
CA GLU A 250 -11.16 11.74 -14.74
C GLU A 250 -10.64 10.91 -13.56
N ALA A 251 -9.83 9.89 -13.87
CA ALA A 251 -9.17 9.08 -12.84
C ALA A 251 -8.04 9.84 -12.10
N ARG A 252 -7.57 10.97 -12.66
CA ARG A 252 -6.45 11.79 -12.15
C ARG A 252 -5.15 11.00 -11.98
N ALA A 253 -4.77 10.25 -13.02
CA ALA A 253 -3.58 9.41 -12.99
C ALA A 253 -2.29 10.25 -12.95
N ASP A 254 -2.27 11.40 -13.62
CA ASP A 254 -1.08 12.24 -13.73
C ASP A 254 -0.80 12.97 -12.41
N GLU A 255 -1.84 13.50 -11.76
CA GLU A 255 -1.76 14.11 -10.44
C GLU A 255 -1.31 13.12 -9.39
N TYR A 256 -1.82 11.89 -9.45
CA TYR A 256 -1.39 10.81 -8.58
C TYR A 256 0.10 10.51 -8.76
N ARG A 257 0.55 10.29 -10.01
CA ARG A 257 1.98 10.04 -10.28
C ARG A 257 2.86 11.19 -9.80
N ALA A 258 2.45 12.44 -10.01
CA ALA A 258 3.19 13.61 -9.54
C ALA A 258 3.28 13.67 -8.00
N ALA A 259 2.21 13.31 -7.28
CA ALA A 259 2.19 13.28 -5.82
C ALA A 259 3.08 12.17 -5.24
N ILE A 260 3.16 11.01 -5.90
CA ILE A 260 3.93 9.85 -5.44
C ILE A 260 5.40 9.90 -5.89
N ALA A 261 5.73 10.55 -7.00
CA ALA A 261 7.08 10.56 -7.58
C ALA A 261 8.21 10.87 -6.57
N PRO A 262 8.10 11.85 -5.65
CA PRO A 262 9.16 12.12 -4.66
C PRO A 262 9.43 10.96 -3.70
N TYR A 263 8.46 10.08 -3.49
CA TYR A 263 8.56 8.94 -2.57
C TYR A 263 8.88 7.63 -3.30
N LEU A 264 8.73 7.58 -4.63
CA LEU A 264 8.84 6.36 -5.42
C LEU A 264 10.14 5.58 -5.17
N PRO A 265 11.35 6.19 -5.11
CA PRO A 265 12.58 5.44 -4.80
C PRO A 265 12.53 4.76 -3.42
N ARG A 266 11.99 5.44 -2.41
CA ARG A 266 11.82 4.89 -1.05
C ARG A 266 10.84 3.71 -1.06
N LEU A 267 9.72 3.84 -1.76
CA LEU A 267 8.71 2.78 -1.86
C LEU A 267 9.24 1.54 -2.57
N LEU A 268 9.96 1.73 -3.68
CA LEU A 268 10.59 0.64 -4.44
C LEU A 268 11.66 -0.07 -3.61
N ALA A 269 12.50 0.68 -2.89
CA ALA A 269 13.51 0.10 -2.00
C ALA A 269 12.87 -0.75 -0.89
N ALA A 270 11.74 -0.32 -0.32
CA ALA A 270 10.98 -1.10 0.65
C ALA A 270 10.37 -2.37 0.02
N GLN A 271 9.82 -2.27 -1.20
CA GLN A 271 9.24 -3.40 -1.92
C GLN A 271 10.29 -4.46 -2.27
N ILE A 272 11.48 -4.08 -2.74
CA ILE A 272 12.56 -5.03 -3.07
C ILE A 272 12.97 -5.85 -1.84
N LYS A 273 12.94 -5.25 -0.64
CA LYS A 273 13.26 -5.92 0.64
C LYS A 273 12.23 -6.95 1.08
N THR A 274 11.09 -7.08 0.39
CA THR A 274 10.15 -8.19 0.60
C THR A 274 10.68 -9.51 0.05
N TYR A 275 11.68 -9.46 -0.85
CA TYR A 275 12.25 -10.62 -1.55
C TYR A 275 11.25 -11.43 -2.39
N ASP A 276 10.05 -10.90 -2.63
CA ASP A 276 9.09 -11.47 -3.56
C ASP A 276 9.39 -10.97 -4.99
N VAL A 277 10.20 -11.75 -5.71
CA VAL A 277 10.63 -11.39 -7.07
C VAL A 277 9.46 -11.38 -8.05
N GLY A 278 8.50 -12.30 -7.89
CA GLY A 278 7.35 -12.41 -8.78
C GLY A 278 6.43 -11.20 -8.68
N ALA A 279 6.01 -10.87 -7.46
CA ALA A 279 5.19 -9.68 -7.20
C ALA A 279 5.94 -8.40 -7.57
N THR A 280 7.22 -8.29 -7.19
CA THR A 280 7.98 -7.05 -7.42
C THR A 280 8.21 -6.80 -8.91
N ASP A 281 8.55 -7.81 -9.71
CA ASP A 281 8.70 -7.62 -11.17
C ASP A 281 7.35 -7.28 -11.84
N PHE A 282 6.24 -7.86 -11.36
CA PHE A 282 4.89 -7.50 -11.80
C PHE A 282 4.54 -6.03 -11.50
N ILE A 283 4.84 -5.54 -10.30
CA ILE A 283 4.62 -4.14 -9.92
C ILE A 283 5.45 -3.21 -10.81
N LEU A 284 6.75 -3.52 -11.01
CA LEU A 284 7.64 -2.72 -11.85
C LEU A 284 7.16 -2.67 -13.30
N ALA A 285 6.77 -3.81 -13.87
CA ALA A 285 6.23 -3.88 -15.23
C ALA A 285 4.91 -3.09 -15.36
N SER A 286 4.05 -3.16 -14.34
CA SER A 286 2.78 -2.42 -14.30
C SER A 286 2.98 -0.90 -14.22
N LEU A 287 3.96 -0.44 -13.46
CA LEU A 287 4.36 0.97 -13.42
C LEU A 287 4.95 1.41 -14.77
N ALA A 288 5.83 0.60 -15.34
CA ALA A 288 6.44 0.88 -16.63
C ALA A 288 5.44 0.90 -17.79
N ALA A 289 4.33 0.15 -17.69
CA ALA A 289 3.26 0.21 -18.68
C ALA A 289 2.59 1.59 -18.78
N GLN A 290 2.70 2.43 -17.75
CA GLN A 290 2.09 3.77 -17.71
C GLN A 290 3.06 4.89 -18.04
N SER A 291 4.31 4.78 -17.57
CA SER A 291 5.32 5.84 -17.71
C SER A 291 6.50 5.47 -18.61
N GLY A 292 6.50 4.26 -19.18
CA GLY A 292 7.71 3.65 -19.73
C GLY A 292 8.69 3.22 -18.63
N TRP A 293 9.77 2.55 -19.04
CA TRP A 293 10.87 2.19 -18.16
C TRP A 293 11.73 3.43 -17.85
N THR A 294 11.42 4.10 -16.74
CA THR A 294 12.20 5.26 -16.24
C THR A 294 13.51 4.78 -15.60
N GLY A 295 14.43 5.73 -15.35
CA GLY A 295 15.67 5.46 -14.64
C GLY A 295 15.46 4.80 -13.27
N GLU A 296 14.47 5.26 -12.50
CA GLU A 296 14.11 4.70 -11.19
C GLU A 296 13.58 3.27 -11.30
N LEU A 297 12.73 2.99 -12.29
CA LEU A 297 12.17 1.64 -12.50
C LEU A 297 13.24 0.66 -12.98
N LEU A 298 14.12 1.09 -13.88
CA LEU A 298 15.25 0.28 -14.35
C LEU A 298 16.24 0.00 -13.23
N PHE A 299 16.57 1.01 -12.41
CA PHE A 299 17.43 0.85 -11.24
C PHE A 299 16.82 -0.14 -10.24
N ALA A 300 15.53 0.02 -9.91
CA ALA A 300 14.82 -0.90 -9.01
C ALA A 300 14.77 -2.34 -9.55
N ARG A 301 14.57 -2.52 -10.85
CA ARG A 301 14.61 -3.84 -11.49
C ARG A 301 16.00 -4.46 -11.45
N ALA A 302 17.04 -3.67 -11.69
CA ALA A 302 18.43 -4.12 -11.57
C ALA A 302 18.74 -4.59 -10.15
N GLU A 303 18.35 -3.82 -9.13
CA GLU A 303 18.48 -4.18 -7.71
C GLU A 303 17.78 -5.49 -7.36
N LEU A 304 16.54 -5.67 -7.82
CA LEU A 304 15.76 -6.89 -7.58
C LEU A 304 16.50 -8.16 -8.06
N TYR A 305 17.01 -8.12 -9.30
CA TYR A 305 17.69 -9.25 -9.91
C TYR A 305 19.10 -9.43 -9.34
N ARG A 306 19.82 -8.34 -9.06
CA ARG A 306 21.12 -8.39 -8.36
C ARG A 306 21.02 -9.11 -7.02
N ALA A 307 19.94 -8.86 -6.26
CA ALA A 307 19.69 -9.49 -4.98
C ALA A 307 19.45 -11.01 -5.09
N ARG A 308 18.78 -11.48 -6.16
CA ARG A 308 18.58 -12.92 -6.43
C ARG A 308 19.88 -13.63 -6.80
N GLY A 309 20.76 -12.94 -7.53
CA GLY A 309 22.19 -13.24 -7.55
C GLY A 309 22.64 -14.50 -8.33
N ASN A 310 21.77 -15.11 -9.14
CA ASN A 310 22.21 -16.16 -10.06
C ASN A 310 22.95 -15.54 -11.27
N PRO A 311 23.80 -16.29 -12.01
CA PRO A 311 24.64 -15.72 -13.07
C PRO A 311 23.87 -14.98 -14.16
N ARG A 312 22.69 -15.47 -14.57
CA ARG A 312 21.86 -14.83 -15.58
C ARG A 312 21.30 -13.51 -15.07
N ASP A 313 20.91 -13.45 -13.79
CA ASP A 313 20.38 -12.24 -13.18
C ASP A 313 21.43 -11.15 -13.07
N LEU A 314 22.65 -11.50 -12.67
CA LEU A 314 23.72 -10.55 -12.55
C LEU A 314 24.09 -9.94 -13.91
N GLN A 315 24.02 -10.74 -14.98
CA GLN A 315 24.19 -10.22 -16.33
C GLN A 315 23.07 -9.22 -16.69
N MET A 316 21.81 -9.57 -16.44
CA MET A 316 20.65 -8.69 -16.71
C MET A 316 20.67 -7.43 -15.84
N ALA A 317 20.98 -7.55 -14.56
CA ALA A 317 21.11 -6.42 -13.64
C ALA A 317 22.17 -5.42 -14.12
N SER A 318 23.32 -5.90 -14.60
CA SER A 318 24.36 -5.02 -15.15
C SER A 318 23.89 -4.24 -16.38
N ILE A 319 23.03 -4.83 -17.21
CA ILE A 319 22.44 -4.16 -18.37
C ILE A 319 21.47 -3.09 -17.89
N TRP A 320 20.54 -3.43 -17.00
CA TRP A 320 19.54 -2.48 -16.49
C TRP A 320 20.12 -1.34 -15.67
N PHE A 321 21.23 -1.52 -14.95
CA PHE A 321 21.93 -0.39 -14.34
C PHE A 321 22.48 0.60 -15.38
N ARG A 322 23.03 0.09 -16.50
CA ARG A 322 23.50 0.95 -17.60
C ARG A 322 22.32 1.65 -18.28
N ASP A 323 21.21 0.94 -18.50
CA ASP A 323 19.99 1.52 -19.06
C ASP A 323 19.38 2.57 -18.12
N ALA A 324 19.38 2.33 -16.81
CA ALA A 324 18.92 3.29 -15.80
C ALA A 324 19.73 4.60 -15.88
N ARG A 325 21.06 4.49 -16.00
CA ARG A 325 21.94 5.65 -16.20
C ARG A 325 21.64 6.37 -17.51
N ALA A 326 21.46 5.63 -18.61
CA ALA A 326 21.10 6.21 -19.91
C ALA A 326 19.73 6.91 -19.87
N ALA A 327 18.81 6.43 -19.03
CA ALA A 327 17.51 7.04 -18.75
C ALA A 327 17.56 8.18 -17.72
N GLY A 328 18.75 8.61 -17.29
CA GLY A 328 18.95 9.78 -16.44
C GLY A 328 18.98 9.52 -14.93
N TYR A 329 19.00 8.25 -14.47
CA TYR A 329 19.18 7.95 -13.06
C TYR A 329 20.61 8.31 -12.61
N ALA A 330 20.71 9.23 -11.65
CA ALA A 330 21.99 9.85 -11.27
C ALA A 330 22.38 9.62 -9.79
N ALA A 331 21.64 8.79 -9.05
CA ALA A 331 21.99 8.52 -7.65
C ALA A 331 23.31 7.72 -7.59
N PRO A 332 24.28 8.10 -6.74
CA PRO A 332 25.58 7.45 -6.65
C PRO A 332 25.52 5.94 -6.37
N GLU A 333 24.44 5.47 -5.74
CA GLU A 333 24.19 4.07 -5.46
C GLU A 333 24.18 3.21 -6.74
N LEU A 334 23.84 3.79 -7.90
CA LEU A 334 23.94 3.10 -9.18
C LEU A 334 25.37 2.64 -9.47
N ASP A 335 26.37 3.49 -9.24
CA ASP A 335 27.78 3.14 -9.44
C ASP A 335 28.24 2.07 -8.46
N ARG A 336 27.80 2.15 -7.20
CA ARG A 336 28.07 1.11 -6.19
C ARG A 336 27.51 -0.24 -6.63
N ASP A 337 26.22 -0.28 -6.94
CA ASP A 337 25.49 -1.53 -7.15
C ASP A 337 25.82 -2.15 -8.51
N LEU A 338 26.08 -1.33 -9.55
CA LEU A 338 26.66 -1.79 -10.81
C LEU A 338 28.05 -2.38 -10.59
N GLY A 339 28.93 -1.67 -9.88
CA GLY A 339 30.30 -2.12 -9.62
C GLY A 339 30.34 -3.46 -8.89
N LEU A 340 29.55 -3.60 -7.81
CA LEU A 340 29.42 -4.86 -7.07
C LEU A 340 28.85 -6.00 -7.93
N THR A 341 27.92 -5.69 -8.84
CA THR A 341 27.36 -6.66 -9.80
C THR A 341 28.43 -7.13 -10.80
N LEU A 342 29.21 -6.19 -11.33
CA LEU A 342 30.25 -6.46 -12.31
C LEU A 342 31.40 -7.30 -11.73
N LEU A 343 31.80 -7.06 -10.48
CA LEU A 343 32.77 -7.92 -9.78
C LEU A 343 32.28 -9.38 -9.73
N ARG A 344 31.01 -9.59 -9.36
CA ARG A 344 30.41 -10.93 -9.32
C ARG A 344 30.28 -11.58 -10.69
N ASN A 345 30.27 -10.79 -11.77
CA ASN A 345 30.30 -11.26 -13.16
C ASN A 345 31.73 -11.48 -13.71
N GLY A 346 32.79 -11.20 -12.94
CA GLY A 346 34.17 -11.28 -13.41
C GLY A 346 34.59 -10.11 -14.32
N GLN A 347 33.84 -9.00 -14.34
CA GLN A 347 34.13 -7.81 -15.15
C GLN A 347 34.92 -6.76 -14.35
N ALA A 348 36.09 -7.16 -13.84
CA ALA A 348 36.91 -6.42 -12.87
C ALA A 348 37.22 -4.96 -13.25
N ASP A 349 37.64 -4.71 -14.49
CA ASP A 349 38.07 -3.36 -14.92
C ASP A 349 36.91 -2.36 -14.92
N GLU A 350 35.75 -2.77 -15.43
CA GLU A 350 34.56 -1.93 -15.46
C GLU A 350 33.99 -1.76 -14.04
N ALA A 351 34.01 -2.84 -13.25
CA ALA A 351 33.60 -2.79 -11.86
C ALA A 351 34.38 -1.75 -11.06
N ARG A 352 35.70 -1.73 -11.23
CA ARG A 352 36.59 -0.79 -10.54
C ARG A 352 36.32 0.66 -10.90
N LYS A 353 36.04 0.94 -12.18
CA LYS A 353 35.66 2.28 -12.64
C LYS A 353 34.38 2.75 -11.95
N ALA A 354 33.36 1.89 -11.89
CA ALA A 354 32.10 2.20 -11.22
C ALA A 354 32.29 2.40 -9.70
N LEU A 355 32.97 1.48 -9.02
CA LEU A 355 33.21 1.61 -7.57
C LEU A 355 34.04 2.85 -7.20
N ASN A 356 35.03 3.23 -8.01
CA ASN A 356 35.77 4.47 -7.82
C ASN A 356 34.90 5.72 -8.03
N ALA A 357 33.98 5.70 -9.01
CA ALA A 357 33.03 6.79 -9.20
C ALA A 357 32.09 6.94 -7.98
N TYR A 358 31.62 5.83 -7.41
CA TYR A 358 30.86 5.83 -6.16
C TYR A 358 31.66 6.43 -4.99
N LEU A 359 32.89 5.98 -4.77
CA LEU A 359 33.75 6.48 -3.69
C LEU A 359 34.06 7.97 -3.84
N ALA A 360 34.22 8.46 -5.08
CA ALA A 360 34.40 9.89 -5.35
C ALA A 360 33.14 10.70 -5.03
N ALA A 361 31.95 10.16 -5.32
CA ALA A 361 30.68 10.82 -5.04
C ALA A 361 30.25 10.73 -3.57
N ARG A 362 30.65 9.67 -2.86
CA ARG A 362 30.23 9.35 -1.49
C ARG A 362 31.42 8.88 -0.63
N PRO A 363 32.44 9.74 -0.40
CA PRO A 363 33.65 9.35 0.33
C PRO A 363 33.37 8.96 1.79
N ASP A 364 32.34 9.54 2.41
CA ASP A 364 31.98 9.33 3.82
C ASP A 364 30.85 8.30 4.02
N ALA A 365 30.52 7.52 2.99
CA ALA A 365 29.50 6.48 3.13
C ALA A 365 29.96 5.39 4.12
N SER A 366 29.02 4.84 4.89
CA SER A 366 29.31 3.80 5.88
C SER A 366 29.92 2.53 5.28
N ASP A 367 29.71 2.28 3.99
CA ASP A 367 30.27 1.16 3.23
C ASP A 367 31.59 1.51 2.50
N ALA A 368 32.05 2.76 2.53
CA ALA A 368 33.19 3.22 1.73
C ALA A 368 34.48 2.41 1.99
N THR A 369 34.82 2.14 3.25
CA THR A 369 36.00 1.33 3.61
C THR A 369 35.94 -0.09 3.04
N MET A 370 34.75 -0.70 3.04
CA MET A 370 34.55 -2.04 2.45
C MET A 370 34.76 -1.99 0.94
N ILE A 371 34.18 -0.99 0.27
CA ILE A 371 34.30 -0.81 -1.18
C ILE A 371 35.75 -0.53 -1.60
N GLN A 372 36.48 0.30 -0.86
CA GLN A 372 37.91 0.57 -1.08
C GLN A 372 38.74 -0.72 -1.04
N THR A 373 38.45 -1.60 -0.08
CA THR A 373 39.16 -2.89 0.06
C THR A 373 38.91 -3.77 -1.18
N LEU A 374 37.65 -3.89 -1.63
CA LEU A 374 37.31 -4.66 -2.83
C LEU A 374 38.04 -4.13 -4.08
N VAL A 375 38.13 -2.81 -4.21
CA VAL A 375 38.87 -2.15 -5.30
C VAL A 375 40.38 -2.40 -5.22
N ALA A 376 40.95 -2.63 -4.04
CA ALA A 376 42.39 -2.87 -3.86
C ALA A 376 42.81 -4.34 -4.04
N THR A 377 41.94 -5.30 -3.72
CA THR A 377 42.31 -6.73 -3.61
C THR A 377 42.45 -7.45 -4.96
N GLU A 378 41.98 -6.86 -6.05
CA GLU A 378 42.14 -7.40 -7.42
C GLU A 378 43.31 -6.76 -8.18
N GLN A 379 44.39 -6.41 -7.49
CA GLN A 379 45.71 -6.12 -8.09
C GLN A 379 46.57 -7.36 -8.04
#